data_AF-W1Y8H9-F1
#
_entry.id   AF-W1Y8H9-F1
#
_cell.length_a   1.000
_cell.length_b   1.000
_cell.length_c   1.000
_cell.angle_alpha   90.00
_cell.angle_beta   90.00
_cell.angle_gamma   90.00
#
_symmetry.space_group_name_H-M   'P 1'
#
loop_
_entity.id
_entity.type
_entity.pdbx_description
1 polymer ?
#
loop_
_entity_poly.entity_id
_entity_poly.type
_entity_poly.pdbx_seq_one_letter_code
_entity_poly.pdbx_strand_id
1 'polypeptide(L)' 'EFYHQGMYFDTPVKINEVTATAVKRIKYSPDYFTFGDVQHDKDTVKDLGFAGFKVLYPINSKDKNDEIVSMLGAS' A
#
# COMPACT_ATOMS: atom_id res chain seq x y z
N GLU A 1 0.62 1.14 -5.99
CA GLU A 1 1.57 1.12 -4.87
C GLU A 1 0.79 1.18 -3.56
N PHE A 2 1.28 0.56 -2.48
CA PHE A 2 0.59 0.54 -1.19
C PHE A 2 1.21 1.55 -0.22
N TYR A 3 0.39 2.06 0.69
CA TYR A 3 0.86 2.82 1.84
C TYR A 3 0.98 1.92 3.05
N HIS A 4 2.15 1.97 3.68
CA HIS A 4 2.45 1.25 4.91
C HIS A 4 1.70 1.88 6.08
N GLN A 5 1.26 1.06 7.05
CA GLN A 5 0.70 1.56 8.31
C GLN A 5 1.73 2.45 9.03
N GLY A 6 1.30 3.61 9.50
CA GLY A 6 2.19 4.61 10.10
C GLY A 6 1.58 5.26 11.32
N MET A 7 2.32 6.17 11.95
CA MET A 7 1.91 6.83 13.20
C MET A 7 0.53 7.51 13.11
N TYR A 8 0.19 8.09 11.96
CA TYR A 8 -1.06 8.82 11.75
C TYR A 8 -2.22 7.97 11.22
N PHE A 9 -1.94 6.73 10.79
CA PHE A 9 -2.91 5.77 10.30
C PHE A 9 -2.64 4.44 10.99
N ASP A 10 -3.01 4.37 12.27
CA ASP A 10 -2.74 3.23 13.15
C ASP A 10 -3.77 2.10 13.02
N THR A 11 -4.89 2.36 12.34
CA THR A 11 -5.92 1.38 12.03
C THR A 11 -5.75 0.86 10.60
N PRO A 12 -5.34 -0.39 10.40
CA PRO A 12 -5.09 -0.92 9.07
C PRO A 12 -6.38 -1.14 8.28
N VAL A 13 -6.36 -0.76 7.00
CA VAL A 13 -7.50 -0.98 6.09
C VAL A 13 -7.41 -2.34 5.42
N LYS A 14 -8.58 -2.92 5.11
CA LYS A 14 -8.68 -4.16 4.33
C LYS A 14 -8.77 -3.81 2.85
N ILE A 15 -7.82 -4.30 2.06
CA ILE A 15 -7.83 -4.14 0.60
C ILE A 15 -8.24 -5.46 -0.05
N ASN A 16 -9.24 -5.39 -0.93
CA ASN A 16 -9.65 -6.52 -1.76
C ASN A 16 -9.52 -6.13 -3.24
N GLU A 17 -8.93 -7.03 -4.02
CA GLU A 17 -9.02 -7.01 -5.48
C GLU A 17 -10.34 -7.65 -5.88
N VAL A 18 -11.11 -6.96 -6.71
CA VAL A 18 -12.40 -7.43 -7.22
C VAL A 18 -12.32 -7.50 -8.75
N THR A 19 -12.58 -8.67 -9.31
CA THR A 19 -12.67 -8.91 -10.75
C THR A 19 -14.09 -9.38 -11.10
N ALA A 20 -14.35 -9.62 -12.38
CA ALA A 20 -15.64 -10.15 -12.83
C ALA A 20 -15.99 -11.53 -12.23
N THR A 21 -15.00 -12.29 -11.77
CA THR A 21 -15.18 -13.69 -11.32
C THR A 21 -14.74 -13.96 -9.90
N ALA A 22 -14.02 -13.03 -9.25
CA ALA A 22 -13.44 -13.27 -7.95
C ALA A 22 -13.31 -12.01 -7.08
N VAL A 23 -13.33 -12.23 -5.77
CA VAL A 23 -12.91 -11.25 -4.76
C VAL A 23 -11.75 -11.87 -3.99
N LYS A 24 -10.58 -11.23 -4.05
CA LYS A 24 -9.37 -11.70 -3.37
C LYS A 24 -8.85 -10.64 -2.42
N ARG A 25 -8.68 -11.02 -1.15
CA ARG A 25 -8.01 -10.16 -0.19
C ARG A 25 -6.52 -10.05 -0.52
N ILE A 26 -6.03 -8.81 -0.60
CA ILE A 26 -4.60 -8.55 -0.64
C ILE A 26 -4.10 -8.62 0.80
N LYS A 27 -3.31 -9.65 1.11
CA LYS A 27 -2.66 -9.80 2.43
C LYS A 27 -1.50 -8.82 2.51
N TYR A 28 -1.30 -8.22 3.67
CA TYR A 28 -0.12 -7.42 3.93
C TYR A 28 1.14 -8.30 3.79
N SER A 29 2.18 -7.71 3.20
CA SER A 29 3.53 -8.24 3.22
C SER A 29 4.50 -7.06 3.34
N PRO A 30 5.51 -7.13 4.22
CA PRO A 30 6.55 -6.11 4.29
C PRO A 30 7.33 -6.01 2.96
N ASP A 31 7.33 -7.07 2.14
CA ASP A 31 7.99 -7.10 0.82
C ASP A 31 7.40 -6.10 -0.19
N TYR A 32 6.22 -5.54 0.07
CA TYR A 32 5.64 -4.49 -0.76
C TYR A 32 6.25 -3.11 -0.52
N PHE A 33 7.18 -2.98 0.44
CA PHE A 33 7.71 -1.71 0.89
C PHE A 33 9.23 -1.71 0.85
N THR A 34 9.79 -0.53 0.59
CA THR A 34 11.22 -0.25 0.79
C THR A 34 11.36 0.68 1.98
N PHE A 35 12.17 0.28 2.95
CA PHE A 35 12.48 1.08 4.15
C PHE A 35 13.77 1.89 3.97
N GLY A 36 14.35 1.88 2.77
CA GLY A 36 15.65 2.51 2.51
C GLY A 36 16.75 1.98 3.44
N ASP A 37 17.66 2.85 3.86
CA ASP A 37 18.78 2.51 4.74
C ASP A 37 18.40 2.43 6.23
N VAL A 38 17.10 2.55 6.55
CA VAL A 38 16.62 2.50 7.94
C VAL A 38 16.71 1.05 8.45
N GLN A 39 17.56 0.85 9.46
CA GLN A 39 17.59 -0.39 10.22
C GLN A 39 16.25 -0.59 10.93
N HIS A 40 15.54 -1.65 10.58
CA HIS A 40 14.28 -2.01 11.18
C HIS A 40 14.29 -3.50 11.51
N ASP A 41 13.64 -3.85 12.62
CA ASP A 41 13.46 -5.25 12.98
C ASP A 41 12.33 -5.84 12.12
N LYS A 42 12.63 -6.90 11.37
CA LYS A 42 11.66 -7.59 10.52
C LYS A 42 10.47 -8.11 11.31
N ASP A 43 10.68 -8.47 12.58
CA ASP A 43 9.61 -8.92 13.45
C ASP A 43 8.65 -7.79 13.85
N THR A 44 9.09 -6.54 13.80
CA THR A 44 8.23 -5.38 14.13
C THR A 44 7.31 -4.97 12.97
N VAL A 45 7.65 -5.35 11.74
CA VAL A 45 6.87 -4.97 10.55
C VAL A 45 5.96 -6.08 10.03
N LYS A 46 6.14 -7.33 10.46
CA LYS A 46 5.39 -8.49 9.94
C LYS A 46 3.89 -8.46 10.24
N ASP A 47 3.49 -7.86 11.36
CA ASP A 47 2.11 -7.85 11.86
C ASP A 47 1.38 -6.53 11.56
N LEU A 48 1.97 -5.69 10.71
CA LEU A 48 1.37 -4.43 10.27
C LEU A 48 0.33 -4.66 9.16
N GLY A 49 -0.30 -3.57 8.74
CA GLY A 49 -1.25 -3.56 7.64
C GLY A 49 -1.03 -2.41 6.67
N PHE A 50 -2.07 -2.17 5.87
CA PHE A 50 -2.08 -1.07 4.90
C PHE A 50 -2.73 0.17 5.53
N ALA A 51 -2.14 1.34 5.29
CA ALA A 51 -2.83 2.61 5.50
C ALA A 51 -3.74 2.97 4.31
N GLY A 52 -3.46 2.40 3.13
CA GLY A 52 -4.15 2.72 1.89
C GLY A 52 -3.38 2.30 0.65
N PHE A 53 -3.72 2.87 -0.50
CA PHE A 53 -3.00 2.66 -1.76
C PHE A 53 -3.11 3.86 -2.70
N LYS A 54 -2.20 3.92 -3.67
CA LYS A 54 -2.28 4.83 -4.81
C LYS A 54 -2.17 4.11 -6.15
N VAL A 55 -2.85 4.64 -7.15
CA VAL A 55 -2.79 4.19 -8.54
C VAL A 55 -1.87 5.11 -9.30
N LEU A 56 -0.85 4.51 -9.94
CA LEU A 56 0.14 5.21 -10.74
C LEU A 56 0.03 4.80 -12.20
N TYR A 57 0.10 5.76 -13.12
CA TYR A 57 0.12 5.48 -14.56
C TYR A 57 0.78 6.63 -15.33
N PRO A 58 1.47 6.35 -16.45
CA PRO A 58 2.09 7.40 -17.27
C PRO A 58 1.06 8.12 -18.15
N ILE A 59 0.45 9.18 -17.63
CA ILE A 59 -0.50 10.01 -18.39
C ILE A 59 0.25 11.12 -19.14
N ASN A 60 1.20 11.80 -18.49
CA ASN A 60 1.85 12.98 -19.07
C ASN A 60 3.10 12.64 -19.88
N SER A 61 3.83 11.57 -19.52
CA SER A 61 5.01 11.09 -20.25
C SER A 61 5.18 9.60 -20.02
N LYS A 62 5.70 8.87 -21.03
CA LYS A 62 5.93 7.42 -20.94
C LYS A 62 6.93 7.03 -19.86
N ASP A 63 7.85 7.93 -19.50
CA ASP A 63 8.94 7.65 -18.56
C ASP A 63 8.62 8.07 -17.12
N LYS A 64 7.40 8.57 -16.86
CA LYS A 64 6.99 9.05 -15.54
C LYS A 64 5.63 8.48 -15.17
N ASN A 65 5.60 7.74 -14.06
CA ASN A 65 4.37 7.31 -13.45
C ASN A 65 3.75 8.46 -12.64
N ASP A 66 2.60 8.97 -13.09
CA ASP A 66 1.84 10.01 -12.39
C ASP A 66 0.86 9.38 -11.39
N GLU A 67 0.65 10.04 -10.25
CA GLU A 67 -0.38 9.64 -9.30
C GLU A 67 -1.75 10.12 -9.78
N ILE A 68 -2.66 9.17 -9.99
CA ILE A 68 -4.02 9.48 -10.48
C ILE A 68 -5.03 9.51 -9.33
N VAL A 69 -4.87 8.58 -8.39
CA VAL A 69 -5.77 8.39 -7.26
C VAL A 69 -4.95 7.96 -6.06
N SER A 70 -5.29 8.52 -4.90
CA SER A 70 -4.79 8.09 -3.60
C SER A 70 -5.94 7.95 -2.62
N MET A 71 -5.94 6.82 -1.90
CA MET A 71 -6.89 6.50 -0.85
C MET A 71 -6.09 6.22 0.42
N LEU A 72 -6.34 6.98 1.49
CA LEU A 72 -5.58 6.94 2.74
C LEU A 72 -6.52 7.00 3.95
N GLY A 73 -6.33 6.06 4.87
CA GLY A 73 -7.11 5.93 6.10
C GLY A 73 -8.49 5.30 5.90
N ALA A 74 -9.07 4.83 7.00
CA ALA A 74 -10.49 4.58 7.13
C ALA A 74 -11.06 5.67 8.05
N SER A 75 -12.13 6.33 7.60
CA SER A 75 -12.98 7.17 8.45
C SER A 75 -13.92 6.32 9.29
#